data_AF-A0A1H5TB90-F1
#
_entry.id   AF-A0A1H5TB90-F1
#
_cell.length_a   1.000
_cell.length_b   1.000
_cell.length_c   1.000
_cell.angle_alpha   90.00
_cell.angle_beta   90.00
_cell.angle_gamma   90.00
#
_symmetry.space_group_name_H-M   'P 1'
#
loop_
_entity.id
_entity.type
_entity.pdbx_description
1 polymer ?
#
loop_
_entity_poly.entity_id
_entity_poly.type
_entity_poly.pdbx_seq_one_letter_code
_entity_poly.pdbx_strand_id
1 'polypeptide(L)'
;MSTKYRIHLICGLFADGLPRAMHGFSATIAGMNSSKTKMLPPIQKKLGDTNIILVGMMGAGKTTIGKALSNSLCKAFVDSDHEIQRRTGVKIPVIFEIEGETGFRKRESEVLAGLVEKKNIILATGGGAVLNAENRQLLRRGGIVIYLRASVNDLYRRTRHDKNRPLLQTTENLYARLSELYIQRDALYRETAHVIIDSGKQGVRFLVQKLINKLISTDFNTIMQKDPGSAMQTVAVDFTPSLEKRSYPIHIGYGILQQVDLIVSCLPQKRVAIVSNATVAPLYLNNLRTRLREKGVSSVPIILPDGEAYKNWETLNLIFDALLENHCERNTAILALGGGVVGDLAGFAAATYLRGVPFIQIPTTLLAQVDSSVGGKTGINHPLGKNMIGAFYQPRMVLTDSATLNTLPDRELRAGLAEIIKYGLIRDPAFFEWLEQNMHRLLARDPGILNEAIQRSCENKAEIVAADEKEKGIRALLNLGHTFGHAIENGMGYGVWLHGEAVAAGTVMAAELSRRMKLISEADVQRIRRILLQAELPVVAPKMPAEKYLQLMTLDKKVEAGKSRFIVLNRIGEAVMRADITPAVLNETILACM
;
A
#
# COMPACT_ATOMS: atom_id res chain seq x y z
N MET A 1 77.14 21.80 -3.63
CA MET A 1 77.16 22.99 -4.52
C MET A 1 77.12 22.47 -5.96
N SER A 2 76.15 22.81 -6.84
CA SER A 2 75.77 24.11 -7.47
C SER A 2 76.63 24.42 -8.72
N THR A 3 76.23 25.11 -9.82
CA THR A 3 75.16 26.10 -10.17
C THR A 3 74.82 25.99 -11.69
N LYS A 4 73.57 25.79 -12.20
CA LYS A 4 72.49 26.73 -12.66
C LYS A 4 72.86 27.83 -13.71
N TYR A 5 72.10 28.24 -14.75
CA TYR A 5 70.89 27.75 -15.50
C TYR A 5 70.76 28.44 -16.93
N ARG A 6 69.56 28.61 -17.56
CA ARG A 6 69.33 28.87 -19.05
C ARG A 6 68.38 30.08 -19.41
N ILE A 7 68.09 30.32 -20.71
CA ILE A 7 67.65 31.62 -21.37
C ILE A 7 66.28 31.57 -22.18
N HIS A 8 65.79 32.73 -22.68
CA HIS A 8 64.50 33.16 -23.28
C HIS A 8 64.21 32.98 -24.83
N LEU A 9 62.89 32.99 -25.22
CA LEU A 9 62.16 33.60 -26.41
C LEU A 9 62.62 33.31 -27.90
N ILE A 10 62.03 33.76 -29.06
CA ILE A 10 60.93 34.70 -29.48
C ILE A 10 60.29 34.37 -30.90
N CYS A 11 59.03 34.81 -31.22
CA CYS A 11 58.31 35.01 -32.53
C CYS A 11 58.36 33.95 -33.69
N GLY A 12 57.61 33.97 -34.82
CA GLY A 12 56.61 34.88 -35.45
C GLY A 12 55.78 34.22 -36.62
N LEU A 13 55.02 34.98 -37.44
CA LEU A 13 53.96 34.54 -38.41
C LEU A 13 54.24 34.88 -39.91
N PHE A 14 53.55 34.23 -40.89
CA PHE A 14 52.82 34.87 -42.04
C PHE A 14 52.12 33.88 -43.04
N ALA A 15 50.96 34.31 -43.62
CA ALA A 15 50.33 34.00 -44.95
C ALA A 15 50.10 32.53 -45.45
N ASP A 16 49.13 32.16 -46.32
CA ASP A 16 48.02 32.89 -46.99
C ASP A 16 46.89 31.93 -47.51
N GLY A 17 45.74 32.49 -47.95
CA GLY A 17 44.88 31.90 -49.03
C GLY A 17 43.51 31.27 -48.69
N LEU A 18 42.48 31.57 -49.51
CA LEU A 18 41.08 31.07 -49.41
C LEU A 18 40.44 30.99 -50.82
N PRO A 19 39.50 30.05 -51.11
CA PRO A 19 38.16 30.50 -51.52
C PRO A 19 36.98 29.58 -51.05
N ARG A 20 35.75 29.96 -51.42
CA ARG A 20 34.47 29.35 -50.99
C ARG A 20 33.57 28.95 -52.19
N ALA A 21 32.62 28.04 -51.88
CA ALA A 21 31.32 27.80 -52.54
C ALA A 21 31.24 26.99 -53.86
N MET A 22 30.24 26.09 -53.90
CA MET A 22 29.29 25.82 -55.00
C MET A 22 28.18 24.85 -54.50
N HIS A 23 27.07 24.71 -55.24
CA HIS A 23 25.98 23.75 -54.98
C HIS A 23 26.13 22.46 -55.81
N GLY A 24 25.42 21.37 -55.45
CA GLY A 24 25.07 20.34 -56.45
C GLY A 24 24.78 18.91 -55.95
N PHE A 25 23.55 18.44 -56.22
CA PHE A 25 23.13 17.06 -56.57
C PHE A 25 23.69 15.79 -55.86
N SER A 26 22.81 15.19 -55.04
CA SER A 26 22.18 13.86 -55.24
C SER A 26 22.99 12.55 -55.45
N ALA A 27 22.55 11.49 -54.74
CA ALA A 27 22.86 10.06 -54.90
C ALA A 27 24.33 9.63 -54.65
N THR A 28 24.63 8.55 -53.91
CA THR A 28 24.09 7.19 -54.08
C THR A 28 24.08 6.39 -52.76
N ILE A 29 23.31 5.30 -52.70
CA ILE A 29 23.12 4.41 -51.55
C ILE A 29 24.38 3.56 -51.25
N ALA A 30 24.87 3.58 -50.01
CA ALA A 30 25.69 2.52 -49.42
C ALA A 30 25.70 2.60 -47.88
N GLY A 31 25.88 1.45 -47.20
CA GLY A 31 26.35 1.42 -45.80
C GLY A 31 25.30 1.31 -44.68
N MET A 32 24.58 0.18 -44.60
CA MET A 32 24.05 -0.26 -43.30
C MET A 32 25.21 -0.51 -42.34
N ASN A 33 25.23 0.12 -41.16
CA ASN A 33 25.95 -0.45 -40.01
C ASN A 33 25.37 -0.06 -38.66
N SER A 34 25.55 -0.93 -37.66
CA SER A 34 24.76 -0.91 -36.43
C SER A 34 25.21 0.12 -35.39
N SER A 35 24.29 0.99 -34.95
CA SER A 35 24.53 1.91 -33.84
C SER A 35 24.45 1.18 -32.49
N LYS A 36 25.57 1.11 -31.77
CA LYS A 36 25.61 0.66 -30.38
C LYS A 36 25.04 1.76 -29.48
N THR A 37 23.76 1.65 -29.11
CA THR A 37 23.08 2.64 -28.26
C THR A 37 23.65 2.64 -26.83
N LYS A 38 24.71 3.43 -26.59
CA LYS A 38 25.08 3.85 -25.23
C LYS A 38 23.93 4.66 -24.64
N MET A 39 23.49 4.34 -23.42
CA MET A 39 22.47 5.14 -22.74
C MET A 39 23.04 6.36 -22.01
N LEU A 40 22.13 7.27 -21.64
CA LEU A 40 22.42 8.67 -21.38
C LEU A 40 23.17 8.92 -20.06
N PRO A 41 24.14 9.86 -20.01
CA PRO A 41 24.91 10.21 -18.80
C PRO A 41 24.11 10.52 -17.50
N PRO A 42 22.89 11.11 -17.52
CA PRO A 42 22.18 11.49 -16.29
C PRO A 42 21.89 10.31 -15.35
N ILE A 43 21.64 9.10 -15.85
CA ILE A 43 21.35 7.96 -14.96
C ILE A 43 22.60 7.46 -14.22
N GLN A 44 23.77 7.49 -14.86
CA GLN A 44 25.04 7.16 -14.20
C GLN A 44 25.34 8.19 -13.10
N LYS A 45 25.07 9.47 -13.35
CA LYS A 45 25.21 10.54 -12.34
C LYS A 45 24.18 10.41 -11.20
N LYS A 46 22.96 9.92 -11.45
CA LYS A 46 21.91 9.73 -10.43
C LYS A 46 22.11 8.45 -9.59
N LEU A 47 22.57 7.35 -10.19
CA LEU A 47 22.76 6.08 -9.48
C LEU A 47 24.13 5.97 -8.80
N GLY A 48 25.15 6.69 -9.29
CA GLY A 48 26.50 6.68 -8.73
C GLY A 48 27.06 5.25 -8.57
N ASP A 49 27.77 5.02 -7.46
CA ASP A 49 28.32 3.71 -7.09
C ASP A 49 27.29 2.75 -6.47
N THR A 50 26.03 3.14 -6.29
CA THR A 50 24.99 2.32 -5.64
C THR A 50 24.79 1.00 -6.39
N ASN A 51 24.69 -0.11 -5.66
CA ASN A 51 24.45 -1.43 -6.25
C ASN A 51 23.00 -1.58 -6.70
N ILE A 52 22.77 -2.45 -7.68
CA ILE A 52 21.44 -2.94 -8.05
C ILE A 52 21.38 -4.42 -7.74
N ILE A 53 20.39 -4.82 -6.96
CA ILE A 53 20.29 -6.16 -6.39
C ILE A 53 19.02 -6.84 -6.93
N LEU A 54 19.17 -7.89 -7.73
CA LEU A 54 18.06 -8.58 -8.37
C LEU A 54 17.65 -9.78 -7.51
N VAL A 55 16.43 -9.73 -6.97
CA VAL A 55 15.77 -10.83 -6.24
C VAL A 55 14.59 -11.38 -7.06
N GLY A 56 14.11 -12.56 -6.67
CA GLY A 56 12.96 -13.23 -7.29
C GLY A 56 13.19 -14.72 -7.55
N MET A 57 12.14 -15.40 -7.98
CA MET A 57 12.10 -16.86 -8.13
C MET A 57 13.12 -17.42 -9.15
N MET A 58 13.36 -18.74 -9.10
CA MET A 58 14.10 -19.43 -10.15
C MET A 58 13.30 -19.39 -11.47
N GLY A 59 13.95 -19.04 -12.58
CA GLY A 59 13.26 -18.74 -13.84
C GLY A 59 12.79 -17.28 -14.02
N ALA A 60 12.90 -16.42 -13.00
CA ALA A 60 12.57 -14.98 -13.12
C ALA A 60 13.58 -14.15 -13.96
N GLY A 61 14.61 -14.79 -14.54
CA GLY A 61 15.55 -14.14 -15.47
C GLY A 61 16.65 -13.29 -14.83
N LYS A 62 16.87 -13.37 -13.50
CA LYS A 62 17.83 -12.55 -12.73
C LYS A 62 19.21 -12.43 -13.39
N THR A 63 19.86 -13.54 -13.72
CA THR A 63 21.18 -13.57 -14.37
C THR A 63 21.15 -12.96 -15.79
N THR A 64 20.07 -13.15 -16.55
CA THR A 64 19.90 -12.61 -17.91
C THR A 64 19.68 -11.10 -17.90
N ILE A 65 18.78 -10.62 -17.05
CA ILE A 65 18.47 -9.20 -16.88
C ILE A 65 19.65 -8.47 -16.22
N GLY A 66 20.33 -9.11 -15.27
CA GLY A 66 21.50 -8.55 -14.60
C GLY A 66 22.68 -8.32 -15.53
N LYS A 67 22.99 -9.29 -16.41
CA LYS A 67 24.00 -9.11 -17.47
C LYS A 67 23.62 -8.01 -18.47
N ALA A 68 22.34 -7.88 -18.80
CA ALA A 68 21.87 -6.82 -19.69
C ALA A 68 21.93 -5.42 -19.04
N LEU A 69 21.49 -5.29 -17.77
CA LEU A 69 21.63 -4.05 -16.97
C LEU A 69 23.10 -3.67 -16.77
N SER A 70 23.97 -4.64 -16.51
CA SER A 70 25.41 -4.44 -16.36
C SER A 70 26.02 -3.74 -17.58
N ASN A 71 25.70 -4.22 -18.78
CA ASN A 71 26.08 -3.59 -20.05
C ASN A 71 25.46 -2.19 -20.23
N SER A 72 24.19 -2.01 -19.85
CA SER A 72 23.48 -0.73 -20.03
C SER A 72 23.86 0.37 -19.03
N LEU A 73 24.35 0.00 -17.84
CA LEU A 73 24.66 0.92 -16.74
C LEU A 73 26.16 1.04 -16.43
N CYS A 74 27.00 0.22 -17.06
CA CYS A 74 28.45 0.11 -16.81
C CYS A 74 28.79 -0.30 -15.36
N LYS A 75 27.97 -1.20 -14.79
CA LYS A 75 28.15 -1.79 -13.46
C LYS A 75 28.61 -3.24 -13.58
N ALA A 76 29.49 -3.74 -12.71
CA ALA A 76 30.00 -5.11 -12.83
C ALA A 76 28.94 -6.16 -12.43
N PHE A 77 28.70 -7.19 -13.25
CA PHE A 77 27.73 -8.25 -12.91
C PHE A 77 28.33 -9.31 -11.97
N VAL A 78 27.58 -9.66 -10.93
CA VAL A 78 27.89 -10.72 -9.96
C VAL A 78 26.65 -11.59 -9.75
N ASP A 79 26.83 -12.90 -9.62
CA ASP A 79 25.76 -13.87 -9.31
C ASP A 79 26.16 -14.63 -8.04
N SER A 80 25.34 -14.58 -6.98
CA SER A 80 25.72 -15.16 -5.68
C SER A 80 25.89 -16.67 -5.74
N ASP A 81 25.10 -17.34 -6.57
CA ASP A 81 25.15 -18.80 -6.72
C ASP A 81 26.47 -19.22 -7.39
N HIS A 82 27.05 -18.37 -8.25
CA HIS A 82 28.40 -18.54 -8.78
C HIS A 82 29.48 -18.23 -7.73
N GLU A 83 29.34 -17.17 -6.95
CA GLU A 83 30.32 -16.79 -5.91
C GLU A 83 30.42 -17.84 -4.79
N ILE A 84 29.30 -18.46 -4.38
CA ILE A 84 29.29 -19.58 -3.43
C ILE A 84 30.16 -20.72 -3.98
N GLN A 85 29.88 -21.19 -5.20
CA GLN A 85 30.63 -22.29 -5.83
C GLN A 85 32.11 -21.94 -6.06
N ARG A 86 32.43 -20.67 -6.35
CA ARG A 86 33.80 -20.19 -6.49
C ARG A 86 34.57 -20.19 -5.17
N ARG A 87 33.90 -19.97 -4.03
CA ARG A 87 34.52 -20.00 -2.69
C ARG A 87 34.63 -21.42 -2.10
N THR A 88 33.67 -22.30 -2.37
CA THR A 88 33.68 -23.68 -1.86
C THR A 88 34.43 -24.66 -2.78
N GLY A 89 34.67 -24.30 -4.04
CA GLY A 89 35.27 -25.18 -5.05
C GLY A 89 34.34 -26.29 -5.58
N VAL A 90 33.10 -26.38 -5.05
CA VAL A 90 32.14 -27.44 -5.36
C VAL A 90 30.81 -26.89 -5.85
N LYS A 91 30.08 -27.68 -6.66
CA LYS A 91 28.78 -27.28 -7.22
C LYS A 91 27.69 -27.27 -6.13
N ILE A 92 26.68 -26.40 -6.27
CA ILE A 92 25.58 -26.28 -5.29
C ILE A 92 24.91 -27.62 -4.89
N PRO A 93 24.62 -28.57 -5.81
CA PRO A 93 24.04 -29.86 -5.42
C PRO A 93 24.88 -30.62 -4.39
N VAL A 94 26.21 -30.58 -4.51
CA VAL A 94 27.15 -31.25 -3.58
C VAL A 94 27.12 -30.59 -2.19
N ILE A 95 26.92 -29.26 -2.13
CA ILE A 95 26.74 -28.54 -0.86
C ILE A 95 25.43 -28.99 -0.17
N PHE A 96 24.35 -29.13 -0.93
CA PHE A 96 23.07 -29.64 -0.41
C PHE A 96 23.16 -31.11 0.04
N GLU A 97 23.95 -31.93 -0.66
CA GLU A 97 24.19 -33.34 -0.34
C GLU A 97 25.00 -33.54 0.94
N ILE A 98 26.06 -32.74 1.16
CA ILE A 98 26.96 -32.85 2.32
C ILE A 98 26.46 -32.06 3.54
N GLU A 99 25.89 -30.87 3.34
CA GLU A 99 25.58 -29.92 4.43
C GLU A 99 24.08 -29.62 4.61
N GLY A 100 23.23 -30.22 3.78
CA GLY A 100 21.79 -29.95 3.74
C GLY A 100 21.44 -28.52 3.31
N GLU A 101 20.14 -28.19 3.36
CA GLU A 101 19.71 -26.81 3.10
C GLU A 101 20.22 -25.84 4.17
N THR A 102 20.31 -26.23 5.44
CA THR A 102 20.77 -25.37 6.53
C THR A 102 22.21 -24.90 6.34
N GLY A 103 23.14 -25.78 5.98
CA GLY A 103 24.52 -25.41 5.67
C GLY A 103 24.62 -24.49 4.45
N PHE A 104 23.90 -24.83 3.37
CA PHE A 104 23.81 -23.96 2.20
C PHE A 104 23.28 -22.56 2.54
N ARG A 105 22.22 -22.43 3.36
CA ARG A 105 21.63 -21.13 3.76
C ARG A 105 22.59 -20.30 4.61
N LYS A 106 23.42 -20.93 5.44
CA LYS A 106 24.50 -20.25 6.17
C LYS A 106 25.52 -19.67 5.19
N ARG A 107 26.01 -20.48 4.24
CA ARG A 107 26.95 -20.03 3.19
C ARG A 107 26.36 -18.97 2.26
N GLU A 108 25.07 -19.04 1.94
CA GLU A 108 24.35 -18.01 1.18
C GLU A 108 24.38 -16.67 1.93
N SER A 109 24.16 -16.67 3.25
CA SER A 109 24.24 -15.46 4.09
C SER A 109 25.68 -14.91 4.21
N GLU A 110 26.67 -15.78 4.48
CA GLU A 110 28.10 -15.43 4.55
C GLU A 110 28.63 -14.83 3.22
N VAL A 111 28.16 -15.35 2.07
CA VAL A 111 28.52 -14.81 0.75
C VAL A 111 27.80 -13.50 0.47
N LEU A 112 26.51 -13.38 0.78
CA LEU A 112 25.76 -12.15 0.53
C LEU A 112 26.29 -10.96 1.33
N ALA A 113 26.69 -11.14 2.59
CA ALA A 113 27.32 -10.10 3.40
C ALA A 113 28.53 -9.45 2.69
N GLY A 114 29.53 -10.26 2.30
CA GLY A 114 30.70 -9.79 1.54
C GLY A 114 30.45 -9.47 0.06
N LEU A 115 29.20 -9.54 -0.43
CA LEU A 115 28.80 -9.07 -1.75
C LEU A 115 28.04 -7.75 -1.71
N VAL A 116 27.28 -7.45 -0.65
CA VAL A 116 26.58 -6.17 -0.50
C VAL A 116 27.51 -5.00 -0.13
N GLU A 117 28.67 -5.29 0.48
CA GLU A 117 29.72 -4.30 0.78
C GLU A 117 30.49 -3.81 -0.46
N LYS A 118 30.43 -4.56 -1.57
CA LYS A 118 31.02 -4.13 -2.85
C LYS A 118 30.30 -2.88 -3.35
N LYS A 119 30.96 -2.11 -4.22
CA LYS A 119 30.37 -0.94 -4.87
C LYS A 119 30.29 -1.14 -6.38
N ASN A 120 29.35 -0.43 -6.99
CA ASN A 120 29.13 -0.35 -8.43
C ASN A 120 28.82 -1.69 -9.13
N ILE A 121 28.13 -2.62 -8.44
CA ILE A 121 27.75 -3.94 -8.99
C ILE A 121 26.25 -4.09 -9.34
N ILE A 122 25.96 -5.04 -10.24
CA ILE A 122 24.65 -5.67 -10.40
C ILE A 122 24.74 -7.07 -9.77
N LEU A 123 24.08 -7.29 -8.64
CA LEU A 123 24.07 -8.56 -7.91
C LEU A 123 22.80 -9.36 -8.23
N ALA A 124 22.89 -10.53 -8.84
CA ALA A 124 21.80 -11.51 -8.84
C ALA A 124 21.91 -12.42 -7.60
N THR A 125 20.82 -12.57 -6.84
CA THR A 125 20.80 -13.44 -5.65
C THR A 125 20.36 -14.87 -5.95
N GLY A 126 20.65 -15.78 -5.03
CA GLY A 126 20.00 -17.09 -4.95
C GLY A 126 18.49 -16.97 -4.79
N GLY A 127 17.76 -17.99 -5.24
CA GLY A 127 16.30 -18.05 -5.17
C GLY A 127 15.72 -18.36 -3.78
N GLY A 128 16.57 -18.47 -2.76
CA GLY A 128 16.18 -18.64 -1.35
C GLY A 128 16.73 -17.56 -0.41
N ALA A 129 17.59 -16.66 -0.91
CA ALA A 129 18.24 -15.60 -0.13
C ALA A 129 17.30 -14.81 0.80
N VAL A 130 16.07 -14.52 0.35
CA VAL A 130 15.07 -13.74 1.11
C VAL A 130 14.41 -14.50 2.27
N LEU A 131 14.65 -15.81 2.43
CA LEU A 131 14.09 -16.59 3.54
C LEU A 131 14.64 -16.11 4.90
N ASN A 132 15.95 -15.84 4.98
CA ASN A 132 16.56 -15.23 6.16
C ASN A 132 16.23 -13.73 6.23
N ALA A 133 15.72 -13.27 7.38
CA ALA A 133 15.38 -11.86 7.61
C ALA A 133 16.62 -10.95 7.61
N GLU A 134 17.77 -11.42 8.11
CA GLU A 134 19.03 -10.67 8.10
C GLU A 134 19.49 -10.43 6.65
N ASN A 135 19.39 -11.44 5.78
CA ASN A 135 19.66 -11.29 4.36
C ASN A 135 18.75 -10.23 3.73
N ARG A 136 17.46 -10.17 4.08
CA ARG A 136 16.57 -9.12 3.57
C ARG A 136 17.03 -7.72 3.99
N GLN A 137 17.47 -7.54 5.23
CA GLN A 137 18.04 -6.28 5.71
C GLN A 137 19.37 -5.93 5.03
N LEU A 138 20.28 -6.90 4.89
CA LEU A 138 21.58 -6.74 4.21
C LEU A 138 21.39 -6.34 2.73
N LEU A 139 20.46 -7.00 2.02
CA LEU A 139 20.15 -6.68 0.63
C LEU A 139 19.56 -5.27 0.50
N ARG A 140 18.67 -4.85 1.41
CA ARG A 140 18.10 -3.48 1.40
C ARG A 140 19.13 -2.39 1.72
N ARG A 141 20.03 -2.63 2.69
CA ARG A 141 21.16 -1.72 3.02
C ARG A 141 22.24 -1.70 1.94
N GLY A 142 22.42 -2.81 1.22
CA GLY A 142 23.41 -2.98 0.16
C GLY A 142 23.13 -2.24 -1.14
N GLY A 143 21.90 -1.75 -1.35
CA GLY A 143 21.53 -0.96 -2.52
C GLY A 143 20.10 -1.19 -3.02
N ILE A 144 19.87 -0.89 -4.29
CA ILE A 144 18.53 -0.87 -4.88
C ILE A 144 18.08 -2.30 -5.20
N VAL A 145 17.35 -2.91 -4.27
CA VAL A 145 16.68 -4.20 -4.48
C VAL A 145 15.53 -4.09 -5.47
N ILE A 146 15.59 -4.92 -6.52
CA ILE A 146 14.59 -5.06 -7.56
C ILE A 146 14.05 -6.50 -7.54
N TYR A 147 12.75 -6.68 -7.32
CA TYR A 147 12.07 -7.96 -7.49
C TYR A 147 11.64 -8.15 -8.94
N LEU A 148 12.25 -9.13 -9.61
CA LEU A 148 11.75 -9.69 -10.86
C LEU A 148 10.63 -10.70 -10.54
N ARG A 149 9.39 -10.23 -10.59
CA ARG A 149 8.17 -11.06 -10.45
C ARG A 149 7.90 -11.79 -11.77
N ALA A 150 7.37 -13.02 -11.72
CA ALA A 150 6.92 -13.76 -12.90
C ALA A 150 5.90 -14.81 -12.47
N SER A 151 4.87 -15.05 -13.29
CA SER A 151 3.83 -16.02 -12.97
C SER A 151 4.40 -17.44 -12.85
N VAL A 152 3.79 -18.31 -12.04
CA VAL A 152 4.20 -19.73 -11.92
C VAL A 152 4.28 -20.40 -13.30
N ASN A 153 3.36 -20.07 -14.21
CA ASN A 153 3.38 -20.49 -15.62
C ASN A 153 4.63 -20.03 -16.39
N ASP A 154 5.11 -18.81 -16.17
CA ASP A 154 6.36 -18.32 -16.77
C ASP A 154 7.60 -18.99 -16.17
N LEU A 155 7.62 -19.18 -14.85
CA LEU A 155 8.70 -19.88 -14.15
C LEU A 155 8.82 -21.32 -14.66
N TYR A 156 7.72 -22.07 -14.62
CA TYR A 156 7.63 -23.46 -15.10
C TYR A 156 8.10 -23.61 -16.55
N ARG A 157 7.58 -22.79 -17.47
CA ARG A 157 8.00 -22.82 -18.89
C ARG A 157 9.51 -22.60 -19.08
N ARG A 158 10.16 -21.85 -18.19
CA ARG A 158 11.59 -21.53 -18.24
C ARG A 158 12.47 -22.57 -17.53
N THR A 159 11.96 -23.29 -16.53
CA THR A 159 12.76 -24.25 -15.73
C THR A 159 12.50 -25.71 -16.05
N ARG A 160 11.43 -26.08 -16.76
CA ARG A 160 11.04 -27.48 -17.05
C ARG A 160 12.07 -28.37 -17.76
N HIS A 161 13.16 -27.79 -18.28
CA HIS A 161 14.25 -28.50 -18.96
C HIS A 161 15.61 -28.39 -18.22
N ASP A 162 15.66 -27.71 -17.07
CA ASP A 162 16.90 -27.43 -16.34
C ASP A 162 17.16 -28.50 -15.27
N LYS A 163 17.99 -29.49 -15.62
CA LYS A 163 18.30 -30.64 -14.74
C LYS A 163 19.17 -30.30 -13.53
N ASN A 164 19.78 -29.10 -13.44
CA ASN A 164 20.82 -28.77 -12.46
C ASN A 164 20.30 -28.26 -11.10
N ARG A 165 19.02 -28.48 -10.76
CA ARG A 165 18.35 -27.86 -9.60
C ARG A 165 17.89 -28.91 -8.58
N PRO A 166 18.60 -29.13 -7.46
CA PRO A 166 18.29 -30.21 -6.51
C PRO A 166 16.90 -30.04 -5.86
N LEU A 167 16.51 -28.80 -5.55
CA LEU A 167 15.18 -28.45 -5.02
C LEU A 167 14.00 -28.73 -5.98
N LEU A 168 14.25 -29.22 -7.20
CA LEU A 168 13.24 -29.62 -8.20
C LEU A 168 13.26 -31.12 -8.53
N GLN A 169 14.18 -31.91 -7.95
CA GLN A 169 14.38 -33.32 -8.30
C GLN A 169 13.55 -34.30 -7.44
N THR A 170 12.86 -33.80 -6.41
CA THR A 170 12.21 -34.61 -5.35
C THR A 170 10.68 -34.67 -5.42
N THR A 171 10.05 -34.20 -6.51
CA THR A 171 8.59 -34.14 -6.65
C THR A 171 8.13 -34.50 -8.05
N GLU A 172 7.13 -35.36 -8.17
CA GLU A 172 6.52 -35.79 -9.45
C GLU A 172 5.89 -34.63 -10.24
N ASN A 173 5.50 -33.54 -9.57
CA ASN A 173 4.90 -32.36 -10.20
C ASN A 173 5.67 -31.06 -9.91
N LEU A 174 6.56 -30.70 -10.83
CA LEU A 174 7.30 -29.43 -10.83
C LEU A 174 6.41 -28.18 -10.74
N TYR A 175 5.20 -28.19 -11.32
CA TYR A 175 4.31 -27.02 -11.30
C TYR A 175 3.72 -26.80 -9.90
N ALA A 176 3.33 -27.88 -9.21
CA ALA A 176 2.86 -27.81 -7.82
C ALA A 176 3.97 -27.26 -6.90
N ARG A 177 5.19 -27.81 -7.00
CA ARG A 177 6.33 -27.36 -6.18
C ARG A 177 6.73 -25.90 -6.44
N LEU A 178 6.64 -25.43 -7.70
CA LEU A 178 6.84 -24.00 -8.00
C LEU A 178 5.71 -23.11 -7.44
N SER A 179 4.48 -23.63 -7.32
CA SER A 179 3.35 -22.91 -6.73
C SER A 179 3.52 -22.72 -5.22
N GLU A 180 3.86 -23.79 -4.50
CA GLU A 180 4.18 -23.75 -3.06
C GLU A 180 5.29 -22.74 -2.75
N LEU A 181 6.41 -22.84 -3.47
CA LEU A 181 7.57 -21.96 -3.29
C LEU A 181 7.27 -20.51 -3.71
N TYR A 182 6.29 -20.28 -4.59
CA TYR A 182 5.81 -18.94 -4.92
C TYR A 182 5.02 -18.34 -3.75
N ILE A 183 4.03 -19.07 -3.24
CA ILE A 183 3.19 -18.66 -2.10
C ILE A 183 4.07 -18.32 -0.88
N GLN A 184 5.05 -19.16 -0.56
CA GLN A 184 5.97 -18.95 0.56
C GLN A 184 6.91 -17.74 0.40
N ARG A 185 7.22 -17.31 -0.85
CA ARG A 185 8.32 -16.35 -1.10
C ARG A 185 7.90 -15.03 -1.73
N ASP A 186 6.74 -14.92 -2.38
CA ASP A 186 6.26 -13.67 -3.00
C ASP A 186 6.14 -12.53 -1.98
N ALA A 187 5.60 -12.80 -0.78
CA ALA A 187 5.54 -11.83 0.32
C ALA A 187 6.95 -11.35 0.74
N LEU A 188 7.90 -12.27 0.92
CA LEU A 188 9.28 -11.95 1.30
C LEU A 188 10.03 -11.18 0.20
N TYR A 189 9.78 -11.48 -1.07
CA TYR A 189 10.33 -10.70 -2.19
C TYR A 189 9.77 -9.27 -2.24
N ARG A 190 8.47 -9.08 -1.94
CA ARG A 190 7.86 -7.74 -1.82
C ARG A 190 8.44 -6.96 -0.65
N GLU A 191 8.55 -7.58 0.53
CA GLU A 191 9.19 -7.02 1.73
C GLU A 191 10.64 -6.57 1.46
N THR A 192 11.40 -7.37 0.70
CA THR A 192 12.81 -7.03 0.38
C THR A 192 12.94 -5.92 -0.67
N ALA A 193 11.96 -5.73 -1.55
CA ALA A 193 12.11 -4.87 -2.73
C ALA A 193 11.95 -3.38 -2.46
N HIS A 194 12.68 -2.57 -3.23
CA HIS A 194 12.38 -1.16 -3.49
C HIS A 194 11.63 -0.99 -4.82
N VAL A 195 11.85 -1.91 -5.78
CA VAL A 195 11.23 -1.88 -7.11
C VAL A 195 10.71 -3.27 -7.48
N ILE A 196 9.40 -3.41 -7.68
CA ILE A 196 8.81 -4.62 -8.28
C ILE A 196 8.63 -4.39 -9.79
N ILE A 197 8.91 -5.42 -10.60
CA ILE A 197 8.57 -5.47 -12.03
C ILE A 197 8.17 -6.89 -12.48
N ASP A 198 7.20 -6.97 -13.39
CA ASP A 198 6.82 -8.22 -14.04
C ASP A 198 7.72 -8.57 -15.22
N SER A 199 8.39 -9.71 -15.11
CA SER A 199 9.36 -10.28 -16.07
C SER A 199 8.74 -11.33 -17.00
N GLY A 200 7.48 -11.11 -17.43
CA GLY A 200 6.67 -12.04 -18.23
C GLY A 200 7.13 -12.22 -19.68
N LYS A 201 6.19 -12.31 -20.64
CA LYS A 201 6.48 -12.53 -22.09
C LYS A 201 7.28 -11.41 -22.80
N GLN A 202 7.75 -10.38 -22.09
CA GLN A 202 8.42 -9.22 -22.69
C GLN A 202 9.89 -9.52 -23.02
N GLY A 203 10.37 -9.02 -24.17
CA GLY A 203 11.76 -9.20 -24.60
C GLY A 203 12.75 -8.49 -23.67
N VAL A 204 13.92 -9.10 -23.47
CA VAL A 204 14.97 -8.63 -22.53
C VAL A 204 15.28 -7.13 -22.67
N ARG A 205 15.45 -6.62 -23.90
CA ARG A 205 15.72 -5.20 -24.18
C ARG A 205 14.61 -4.28 -23.64
N PHE A 206 13.34 -4.66 -23.83
CA PHE A 206 12.19 -3.88 -23.36
C PHE A 206 12.10 -3.88 -21.83
N LEU A 207 12.31 -5.04 -21.20
CA LEU A 207 12.27 -5.13 -19.73
C LEU A 207 13.41 -4.34 -19.08
N VAL A 208 14.61 -4.35 -19.69
CA VAL A 208 15.75 -3.51 -19.28
C VAL A 208 15.44 -2.03 -19.45
N GLN A 209 14.87 -1.59 -20.58
CA GLN A 209 14.48 -0.20 -20.76
C GLN A 209 13.40 0.22 -19.75
N LYS A 210 12.40 -0.63 -19.48
CA LYS A 210 11.35 -0.37 -18.49
C LYS A 210 11.92 -0.29 -17.07
N LEU A 211 12.89 -1.13 -16.72
CA LEU A 211 13.64 -1.02 -15.46
C LEU A 211 14.42 0.28 -15.38
N ILE A 212 15.18 0.62 -16.42
CA ILE A 212 15.97 1.85 -16.49
C ILE A 212 15.08 3.09 -16.37
N ASN A 213 13.95 3.14 -17.07
CA ASN A 213 12.99 4.25 -16.95
C ASN A 213 12.42 4.35 -15.54
N LYS A 214 12.06 3.23 -14.91
CA LYS A 214 11.59 3.20 -13.51
C LYS A 214 12.69 3.65 -12.53
N LEU A 215 13.94 3.26 -12.77
CA LEU A 215 15.10 3.72 -12.00
C LEU A 215 15.39 5.23 -12.16
N ILE A 216 15.04 5.83 -13.32
CA ILE A 216 15.14 7.27 -13.53
C ILE A 216 14.02 8.01 -12.80
N SER A 217 12.77 7.53 -12.88
CA SER A 217 11.60 8.19 -12.28
C SER A 217 11.59 8.11 -10.74
N THR A 218 12.07 7.01 -10.15
CA THR A 218 12.10 6.85 -8.69
C THR A 218 13.19 7.73 -8.06
N ASP A 219 12.88 8.45 -6.99
CA ASP A 219 13.90 9.15 -6.19
C ASP A 219 14.53 8.20 -5.16
N PHE A 220 15.71 7.68 -5.48
CA PHE A 220 16.47 6.84 -4.56
C PHE A 220 17.18 7.62 -3.45
N ASN A 221 17.32 8.95 -3.52
CA ASN A 221 17.87 9.68 -2.38
C ASN A 221 16.85 9.68 -1.24
N THR A 222 15.56 9.93 -1.52
CA THR A 222 14.48 9.77 -0.53
C THR A 222 14.28 8.31 -0.07
N ILE A 223 14.70 7.29 -0.84
CA ILE A 223 14.57 5.86 -0.45
C ILE A 223 15.82 5.29 0.25
N MET A 224 17.01 5.90 0.07
CA MET A 224 18.30 5.39 0.56
C MET A 224 18.99 6.32 1.57
N GLN A 225 18.68 7.62 1.61
CA GLN A 225 19.23 8.60 2.56
C GLN A 225 18.24 9.04 3.65
N LYS A 226 16.94 8.89 3.40
CA LYS A 226 15.95 8.72 4.48
C LYS A 226 15.68 7.22 4.60
N ASP A 227 15.54 6.74 5.83
CA ASP A 227 14.78 5.52 6.10
C ASP A 227 13.29 5.88 5.95
N PRO A 228 12.57 5.47 4.89
CA PRO A 228 11.30 6.10 4.52
C PRO A 228 10.14 5.81 5.47
N GLY A 229 10.35 4.95 6.47
CA GLY A 229 9.38 4.64 7.53
C GLY A 229 9.76 5.12 8.94
N SER A 230 10.95 5.71 9.14
CA SER A 230 11.47 5.97 10.50
C SER A 230 10.86 7.19 11.20
N ALA A 231 10.34 8.15 10.44
CA ALA A 231 9.55 9.25 10.97
C ALA A 231 8.11 8.79 11.21
N MET A 232 7.88 8.08 12.31
CA MET A 232 6.52 7.82 12.80
C MET A 232 5.84 9.16 13.12
N GLN A 233 4.74 9.43 12.44
CA GLN A 233 3.91 10.61 12.66
C GLN A 233 2.86 10.31 13.73
N THR A 234 2.35 11.34 14.39
CA THR A 234 1.25 11.21 15.36
C THR A 234 0.25 12.34 15.15
N VAL A 235 -1.00 11.98 14.84
CA VAL A 235 -2.13 12.90 14.79
C VAL A 235 -2.90 12.76 16.11
N ALA A 236 -3.23 13.87 16.76
CA ALA A 236 -4.06 13.87 17.97
C ALA A 236 -5.54 14.05 17.61
N VAL A 237 -6.43 13.35 18.31
CA VAL A 237 -7.88 13.60 18.27
C VAL A 237 -8.30 14.20 19.60
N ASP A 238 -8.33 15.54 19.68
CA ASP A 238 -8.59 16.28 20.92
C ASP A 238 -10.04 16.78 21.01
N PHE A 239 -10.79 16.35 22.03
CA PHE A 239 -12.21 16.71 22.19
C PHE A 239 -12.45 17.98 23.02
N THR A 240 -11.49 18.91 23.06
CA THR A 240 -11.65 20.21 23.72
C THR A 240 -12.68 21.08 22.98
N PRO A 241 -13.63 21.76 23.67
CA PRO A 241 -13.63 22.05 25.10
C PRO A 241 -14.59 21.18 25.94
N SER A 242 -14.51 19.84 25.89
CA SER A 242 -15.17 19.03 26.94
C SER A 242 -14.53 19.26 28.32
N LEU A 243 -15.33 19.20 29.38
CA LEU A 243 -14.90 19.41 30.78
C LEU A 243 -13.75 18.46 31.22
N GLU A 244 -13.69 17.28 30.61
CA GLU A 244 -12.55 16.36 30.71
C GLU A 244 -11.65 16.51 29.49
N LYS A 245 -10.32 16.47 29.69
CA LYS A 245 -9.33 16.33 28.60
C LYS A 245 -9.39 14.91 28.05
N ARG A 246 -10.32 14.68 27.12
CA ARG A 246 -10.42 13.43 26.35
C ARG A 246 -9.64 13.60 25.05
N SER A 247 -8.66 12.74 24.82
CA SER A 247 -7.89 12.69 23.58
C SER A 247 -7.22 11.33 23.37
N TYR A 248 -6.85 11.02 22.12
CA TYR A 248 -6.01 9.86 21.79
C TYR A 248 -5.08 10.12 20.60
N PRO A 249 -3.90 9.49 20.56
CA PRO A 249 -3.01 9.51 19.40
C PRO A 249 -3.42 8.49 18.32
N ILE A 250 -3.23 8.90 17.07
CA ILE A 250 -3.16 8.04 15.89
C ILE A 250 -1.70 8.04 15.45
N HIS A 251 -0.98 6.95 15.71
CA HIS A 251 0.40 6.76 15.25
C HIS A 251 0.41 6.20 13.83
N ILE A 252 1.20 6.79 12.94
CA ILE A 252 1.19 6.52 11.49
C ILE A 252 2.62 6.32 11.02
N GLY A 253 2.88 5.24 10.28
CA GLY A 253 4.21 4.93 9.77
C GLY A 253 4.29 3.59 9.04
N TYR A 254 5.50 3.17 8.69
CA TYR A 254 5.74 1.91 7.97
C TYR A 254 6.60 0.96 8.80
N GLY A 255 6.07 -0.23 9.10
CA GLY A 255 6.66 -1.23 9.98
C GLY A 255 6.41 -0.98 11.48
N ILE A 256 5.55 -0.03 11.84
CA ILE A 256 5.34 0.38 13.24
C ILE A 256 4.59 -0.66 14.09
N LEU A 257 3.96 -1.68 13.50
CA LEU A 257 3.37 -2.82 14.22
C LEU A 257 4.42 -3.61 15.03
N GLN A 258 5.70 -3.49 14.68
CA GLN A 258 6.81 -4.08 15.43
C GLN A 258 7.11 -3.29 16.73
N GLN A 259 6.72 -2.01 16.81
CA GLN A 259 7.01 -1.10 17.92
C GLN A 259 5.99 -1.24 19.06
N VAL A 260 5.91 -2.44 19.65
CA VAL A 260 4.89 -2.76 20.67
C VAL A 260 4.98 -1.91 21.95
N ASP A 261 6.08 -1.21 22.19
CA ASP A 261 6.19 -0.26 23.31
C ASP A 261 5.13 0.86 23.25
N LEU A 262 4.71 1.26 22.04
CA LEU A 262 3.59 2.19 21.83
C LEU A 262 2.30 1.62 22.46
N ILE A 263 1.94 0.39 22.09
CA ILE A 263 0.79 -0.33 22.67
C ILE A 263 0.93 -0.43 24.19
N VAL A 264 2.09 -0.91 24.67
CA VAL A 264 2.36 -1.16 26.10
C VAL A 264 2.18 0.10 26.94
N SER A 265 2.60 1.27 26.43
CA SER A 265 2.44 2.56 27.13
C SER A 265 0.98 2.97 27.38
N CYS A 266 0.03 2.47 26.59
CA CYS A 266 -1.40 2.75 26.73
C CYS A 266 -2.15 1.73 27.60
N LEU A 267 -1.53 0.59 27.94
CA LEU A 267 -2.18 -0.50 28.68
C LEU A 267 -2.24 -0.20 30.20
N PRO A 268 -3.40 -0.34 30.87
CA PRO A 268 -3.46 -0.24 32.32
C PRO A 268 -3.03 -1.53 33.04
N GLN A 269 -2.85 -2.65 32.32
CA GLN A 269 -2.21 -3.87 32.84
C GLN A 269 -1.54 -4.70 31.74
N LYS A 270 -0.65 -5.63 32.13
CA LYS A 270 0.04 -6.55 31.21
C LYS A 270 -0.81 -7.75 30.75
N ARG A 271 -2.09 -7.51 30.43
CA ARG A 271 -3.04 -8.49 29.88
C ARG A 271 -3.91 -7.84 28.81
N VAL A 272 -4.00 -8.48 27.64
CA VAL A 272 -4.83 -8.04 26.51
C VAL A 272 -5.65 -9.19 25.92
N ALA A 273 -6.78 -8.86 25.31
CA ALA A 273 -7.43 -9.70 24.31
C ALA A 273 -7.18 -9.10 22.92
N ILE A 274 -6.86 -9.94 21.93
CA ILE A 274 -6.61 -9.50 20.55
C ILE A 274 -7.65 -10.13 19.65
N VAL A 275 -8.56 -9.31 19.13
CA VAL A 275 -9.61 -9.73 18.20
C VAL A 275 -9.11 -9.53 16.78
N SER A 276 -9.20 -10.59 15.98
CA SER A 276 -8.81 -10.63 14.56
C SER A 276 -9.78 -11.52 13.81
N ASN A 277 -9.83 -11.42 12.47
CA ASN A 277 -10.49 -12.42 11.64
C ASN A 277 -9.51 -13.54 11.21
N ALA A 278 -10.04 -14.60 10.60
CA ALA A 278 -9.29 -15.74 10.08
C ALA A 278 -8.28 -15.41 8.96
N THR A 279 -8.45 -14.30 8.24
CA THR A 279 -7.57 -13.88 7.12
C THR A 279 -6.36 -13.07 7.61
N VAL A 280 -6.56 -12.20 8.61
CA VAL A 280 -5.54 -11.29 9.15
C VAL A 280 -4.70 -11.98 10.23
N ALA A 281 -5.27 -12.91 10.99
CA ALA A 281 -4.56 -13.57 12.09
C ALA A 281 -3.30 -14.35 11.65
N PRO A 282 -3.32 -15.17 10.58
CA PRO A 282 -2.12 -15.87 10.11
C PRO A 282 -0.99 -14.94 9.66
N LEU A 283 -1.31 -13.71 9.25
CA LEU A 283 -0.34 -12.73 8.74
C LEU A 283 0.35 -11.95 9.89
N TYR A 284 -0.40 -11.55 10.91
CA TYR A 284 0.07 -10.54 11.87
C TYR A 284 0.00 -10.95 13.35
N LEU A 285 -0.95 -11.81 13.74
CA LEU A 285 -1.27 -12.04 15.16
C LEU A 285 -0.11 -12.69 15.92
N ASN A 286 0.51 -13.72 15.35
CA ASN A 286 1.58 -14.47 16.04
C ASN A 286 2.84 -13.63 16.26
N ASN A 287 3.14 -12.69 15.35
CA ASN A 287 4.23 -11.72 15.52
C ASN A 287 3.91 -10.73 16.63
N LEU A 288 2.72 -10.11 16.60
CA LEU A 288 2.26 -9.16 17.61
C LEU A 288 2.24 -9.81 19.02
N ARG A 289 1.66 -11.01 19.15
CA ARG A 289 1.64 -11.76 20.42
C ARG A 289 3.03 -12.12 20.94
N THR A 290 3.96 -12.45 20.05
CA THR A 290 5.35 -12.77 20.42
C THR A 290 6.04 -11.54 21.02
N ARG A 291 5.94 -10.37 20.37
CA ARG A 291 6.52 -9.12 20.88
C ARG A 291 5.85 -8.59 22.15
N LEU A 292 4.53 -8.72 22.25
CA LEU A 292 3.82 -8.40 23.50
C LEU A 292 4.32 -9.30 24.66
N ARG A 293 4.51 -10.59 24.42
CA ARG A 293 5.09 -11.52 25.40
C ARG A 293 6.54 -11.17 25.77
N GLU A 294 7.36 -10.71 24.83
CA GLU A 294 8.73 -10.20 25.10
C GLU A 294 8.72 -8.99 26.07
N LYS A 295 7.65 -8.18 26.09
CA LYS A 295 7.44 -7.10 27.07
C LYS A 295 6.72 -7.55 28.35
N GLY A 296 6.47 -8.86 28.49
CA GLY A 296 5.75 -9.48 29.60
C GLY A 296 4.23 -9.32 29.55
N VAL A 297 3.64 -8.98 28.39
CA VAL A 297 2.19 -8.84 28.21
C VAL A 297 1.58 -10.17 27.78
N SER A 298 0.68 -10.67 28.60
CA SER A 298 -0.15 -11.85 28.30
C SER A 298 -1.25 -11.50 27.28
N SER A 299 -1.56 -12.42 26.34
CA SER A 299 -2.51 -12.16 25.25
C SER A 299 -3.45 -13.34 24.97
N VAL A 300 -4.76 -13.09 25.07
CA VAL A 300 -5.84 -13.99 24.66
C VAL A 300 -6.14 -13.73 23.16
N PRO A 301 -6.03 -14.72 22.26
CA PRO A 301 -6.39 -14.56 20.86
C PRO A 301 -7.87 -14.88 20.65
N ILE A 302 -8.59 -14.00 19.94
CA ILE A 302 -10.00 -14.21 19.56
C ILE A 302 -10.07 -14.14 18.04
N ILE A 303 -10.39 -15.27 17.38
CA ILE A 303 -10.40 -15.40 15.92
C ILE A 303 -11.84 -15.50 15.44
N LEU A 304 -12.27 -14.49 14.69
CA LEU A 304 -13.60 -14.42 14.09
C LEU A 304 -13.58 -14.93 12.64
N PRO A 305 -14.73 -15.38 12.09
CA PRO A 305 -14.90 -15.50 10.65
C PRO A 305 -14.71 -14.14 9.94
N ASP A 306 -14.46 -14.16 8.63
CA ASP A 306 -14.16 -12.95 7.85
C ASP A 306 -15.30 -12.54 6.91
N GLY A 307 -15.55 -11.23 6.79
CA GLY A 307 -16.57 -10.62 5.94
C GLY A 307 -17.68 -9.88 6.70
N GLU A 308 -18.28 -8.88 6.04
CA GLU A 308 -19.36 -8.02 6.57
C GLU A 308 -20.60 -8.80 7.05
N ALA A 309 -20.84 -10.00 6.49
CA ALA A 309 -21.94 -10.89 6.90
C ALA A 309 -21.83 -11.37 8.36
N TYR A 310 -20.61 -11.43 8.90
CA TYR A 310 -20.34 -11.79 10.30
C TYR A 310 -20.32 -10.59 11.24
N LYS A 311 -20.66 -9.39 10.77
CA LYS A 311 -20.76 -8.18 11.59
C LYS A 311 -22.10 -8.13 12.34
N ASN A 312 -22.38 -9.15 13.14
CA ASN A 312 -23.69 -9.44 13.73
C ASN A 312 -23.60 -9.73 15.25
N TRP A 313 -24.73 -9.99 15.90
CA TRP A 313 -24.78 -10.18 17.36
C TRP A 313 -24.15 -11.52 17.78
N GLU A 314 -24.30 -12.55 16.94
CA GLU A 314 -23.82 -13.90 17.17
C GLU A 314 -22.29 -13.91 17.22
N THR A 315 -21.63 -13.23 16.28
CA THR A 315 -20.17 -13.09 16.20
C THR A 315 -19.63 -12.13 17.26
N LEU A 316 -20.41 -11.12 17.66
CA LEU A 316 -20.09 -10.27 18.82
C LEU A 316 -20.05 -11.10 20.12
N ASN A 317 -20.98 -12.05 20.29
CA ASN A 317 -21.05 -12.87 21.50
C ASN A 317 -19.79 -13.74 21.69
N LEU A 318 -19.22 -14.27 20.60
CA LEU A 318 -17.95 -15.02 20.63
C LEU A 318 -16.79 -14.22 21.27
N ILE A 319 -16.83 -12.89 21.21
CA ILE A 319 -15.86 -12.03 21.90
C ILE A 319 -16.14 -12.03 23.41
N PHE A 320 -17.40 -11.91 23.83
CA PHE A 320 -17.78 -11.95 25.25
C PHE A 320 -17.51 -13.32 25.89
N ASP A 321 -17.85 -14.41 25.19
CA ASP A 321 -17.62 -15.78 25.67
C ASP A 321 -16.13 -16.00 25.96
N ALA A 322 -15.27 -15.74 24.96
CA ALA A 322 -13.82 -15.88 25.11
C ALA A 322 -13.23 -14.93 26.18
N LEU A 323 -13.79 -13.73 26.37
CA LEU A 323 -13.38 -12.82 27.45
C LEU A 323 -13.76 -13.36 28.84
N LEU A 324 -14.96 -13.93 29.00
CA LEU A 324 -15.45 -14.49 30.27
C LEU A 324 -14.71 -15.79 30.65
N GLU A 325 -14.55 -16.70 29.68
CA GLU A 325 -13.78 -17.95 29.82
C GLU A 325 -12.33 -17.69 30.25
N ASN A 326 -11.71 -16.65 29.68
CA ASN A 326 -10.35 -16.23 30.03
C ASN A 326 -10.31 -15.23 31.20
N HIS A 327 -11.40 -15.07 31.95
CA HIS A 327 -11.51 -14.20 33.13
C HIS A 327 -10.94 -12.79 32.92
N CYS A 328 -11.27 -12.17 31.79
CA CYS A 328 -10.77 -10.86 31.42
C CYS A 328 -11.44 -9.77 32.25
N GLU A 329 -10.69 -9.19 33.19
CA GLU A 329 -11.15 -8.12 34.08
C GLU A 329 -11.28 -6.76 33.37
N ARG A 330 -11.85 -5.76 34.06
CA ARG A 330 -12.11 -4.39 33.52
C ARG A 330 -10.89 -3.68 32.93
N ASN A 331 -9.68 -3.99 33.40
CA ASN A 331 -8.44 -3.39 32.89
C ASN A 331 -7.87 -4.12 31.66
N THR A 332 -8.45 -5.26 31.25
CA THR A 332 -7.98 -6.02 30.08
C THR A 332 -8.28 -5.23 28.81
N ALA A 333 -7.24 -4.80 28.09
CA ALA A 333 -7.44 -4.05 26.86
C ALA A 333 -7.82 -4.97 25.70
N ILE A 334 -8.81 -4.56 24.89
CA ILE A 334 -9.17 -5.18 23.63
C ILE A 334 -8.40 -4.49 22.50
N LEU A 335 -7.65 -5.27 21.73
CA LEU A 335 -6.89 -4.84 20.56
C LEU A 335 -7.60 -5.34 19.30
N ALA A 336 -8.11 -4.44 18.46
CA ALA A 336 -8.70 -4.79 17.16
C ALA A 336 -7.60 -4.86 16.09
N LEU A 337 -7.26 -6.07 15.64
CA LEU A 337 -6.28 -6.32 14.58
C LEU A 337 -7.03 -6.74 13.30
N GLY A 338 -7.33 -5.78 12.42
CA GLY A 338 -8.07 -6.08 11.19
C GLY A 338 -8.61 -4.86 10.45
N GLY A 339 -9.53 -5.09 9.51
CA GLY A 339 -10.31 -4.03 8.85
C GLY A 339 -11.48 -3.52 9.70
N GLY A 340 -12.29 -2.63 9.14
CA GLY A 340 -13.39 -1.96 9.85
C GLY A 340 -14.42 -2.90 10.49
N VAL A 341 -14.68 -4.08 9.91
CA VAL A 341 -15.52 -5.13 10.52
C VAL A 341 -15.01 -5.53 11.91
N VAL A 342 -13.70 -5.80 12.02
CA VAL A 342 -13.04 -6.17 13.29
C VAL A 342 -12.98 -4.98 14.23
N GLY A 343 -12.68 -3.78 13.71
CA GLY A 343 -12.66 -2.53 14.49
C GLY A 343 -14.01 -2.22 15.16
N ASP A 344 -15.10 -2.31 14.41
CA ASP A 344 -16.44 -1.99 14.90
C ASP A 344 -16.98 -3.06 15.87
N LEU A 345 -16.76 -4.36 15.58
CA LEU A 345 -17.12 -5.48 16.47
C LEU A 345 -16.36 -5.40 17.79
N ALA A 346 -15.02 -5.33 17.74
CA ALA A 346 -14.18 -5.31 18.93
C ALA A 346 -14.33 -4.01 19.73
N GLY A 347 -14.59 -2.89 19.06
CA GLY A 347 -14.89 -1.61 19.71
C GLY A 347 -16.23 -1.59 20.41
N PHE A 348 -17.26 -2.23 19.84
CA PHE A 348 -18.58 -2.35 20.48
C PHE A 348 -18.56 -3.37 21.62
N ALA A 349 -17.79 -4.47 21.47
CA ALA A 349 -17.48 -5.37 22.57
C ALA A 349 -16.75 -4.64 23.70
N ALA A 350 -15.76 -3.80 23.41
CA ALA A 350 -15.06 -3.00 24.42
C ALA A 350 -15.96 -1.98 25.12
N ALA A 351 -16.92 -1.39 24.40
CA ALA A 351 -17.89 -0.45 24.96
C ALA A 351 -18.89 -1.10 25.94
N THR A 352 -19.23 -2.37 25.72
CA THR A 352 -20.34 -3.05 26.42
C THR A 352 -19.86 -4.07 27.46
N TYR A 353 -18.75 -4.78 27.19
CA TYR A 353 -18.19 -5.76 28.11
C TYR A 353 -17.81 -5.10 29.45
N LEU A 354 -18.32 -5.65 30.55
CA LEU A 354 -18.23 -5.08 31.90
C LEU A 354 -18.68 -3.61 32.05
N ARG A 355 -19.44 -3.08 31.07
CA ARG A 355 -19.83 -1.66 30.88
C ARG A 355 -18.68 -0.71 30.48
N GLY A 356 -17.63 -1.24 29.85
CA GLY A 356 -16.51 -0.48 29.31
C GLY A 356 -15.15 -1.05 29.74
N VAL A 357 -14.33 -1.43 28.75
CA VAL A 357 -12.93 -1.84 28.93
C VAL A 357 -12.00 -1.14 27.93
N PRO A 358 -10.69 -0.95 28.24
CA PRO A 358 -9.77 -0.25 27.36
C PRO A 358 -9.73 -0.81 25.94
N PHE A 359 -9.64 0.07 24.94
CA PHE A 359 -9.70 -0.30 23.52
C PHE A 359 -8.53 0.30 22.74
N ILE A 360 -7.94 -0.46 21.81
CA ILE A 360 -6.88 -0.01 20.89
C ILE A 360 -7.22 -0.53 19.48
N GLN A 361 -7.14 0.33 18.47
CA GLN A 361 -7.27 -0.09 17.08
C GLN A 361 -5.90 -0.29 16.41
N ILE A 362 -5.78 -1.37 15.63
CA ILE A 362 -4.63 -1.69 14.78
C ILE A 362 -5.18 -1.96 13.37
N PRO A 363 -5.63 -0.91 12.66
CA PRO A 363 -6.32 -1.04 11.37
C PRO A 363 -5.39 -1.58 10.27
N THR A 364 -5.80 -2.63 9.57
CA THR A 364 -4.98 -3.31 8.55
C THR A 364 -5.42 -3.09 7.10
N THR A 365 -6.55 -2.42 6.85
CA THR A 365 -7.03 -2.05 5.50
C THR A 365 -6.98 -0.53 5.32
N LEU A 366 -6.76 -0.03 4.10
CA LEU A 366 -6.61 1.41 3.88
C LEU A 366 -7.86 2.19 4.33
N LEU A 367 -9.06 1.67 4.02
CA LEU A 367 -10.34 2.23 4.48
C LEU A 367 -10.42 2.34 6.01
N ALA A 368 -9.95 1.32 6.73
CA ALA A 368 -9.93 1.36 8.19
C ALA A 368 -8.89 2.37 8.72
N GLN A 369 -7.71 2.42 8.09
CA GLN A 369 -6.60 3.32 8.45
C GLN A 369 -6.94 4.80 8.26
N VAL A 370 -7.77 5.15 7.27
CA VAL A 370 -8.10 6.54 6.93
C VAL A 370 -9.49 7.00 7.37
N ASP A 371 -10.44 6.09 7.57
CA ASP A 371 -11.80 6.41 8.01
C ASP A 371 -12.20 5.64 9.27
N SER A 372 -12.43 4.32 9.21
CA SER A 372 -13.26 3.66 10.23
C SER A 372 -12.61 3.58 11.63
N SER A 373 -11.27 3.66 11.74
CA SER A 373 -10.61 3.67 13.05
C SER A 373 -10.72 5.00 13.79
N VAL A 374 -11.18 6.08 13.14
CA VAL A 374 -11.17 7.44 13.69
C VAL A 374 -12.58 7.89 14.10
N GLY A 375 -12.69 8.38 15.32
CA GLY A 375 -13.89 9.00 15.89
C GLY A 375 -14.95 8.04 16.44
N GLY A 376 -14.55 6.83 16.81
CA GLY A 376 -15.23 6.03 17.83
C GLY A 376 -16.67 5.60 17.53
N LYS A 377 -17.13 5.60 16.29
CA LYS A 377 -18.35 4.85 15.94
C LYS A 377 -17.98 3.36 15.99
N THR A 378 -18.75 2.56 16.72
CA THR A 378 -18.55 1.10 16.83
C THR A 378 -19.92 0.42 16.77
N GLY A 379 -20.00 -0.83 16.31
CA GLY A 379 -21.29 -1.53 16.24
C GLY A 379 -21.37 -2.71 15.28
N ILE A 380 -22.60 -3.14 15.06
CA ILE A 380 -22.97 -4.31 14.27
C ILE A 380 -24.18 -4.01 13.36
N ASN A 381 -24.32 -4.84 12.35
CA ASN A 381 -25.46 -4.88 11.44
C ASN A 381 -26.63 -5.64 12.10
N HIS A 382 -27.83 -5.25 11.74
CA HIS A 382 -29.05 -6.01 11.94
C HIS A 382 -29.55 -6.47 10.56
N PRO A 383 -30.30 -7.59 10.40
CA PRO A 383 -30.84 -8.00 9.10
C PRO A 383 -31.68 -6.93 8.40
N LEU A 384 -32.24 -5.97 9.15
CA LEU A 384 -33.00 -4.82 8.63
C LEU A 384 -32.15 -3.54 8.40
N GLY A 385 -30.84 -3.53 8.66
CA GLY A 385 -30.00 -2.36 8.39
C GLY A 385 -28.55 -2.41 8.90
N LYS A 386 -27.66 -1.78 8.12
CA LYS A 386 -26.22 -1.68 8.38
C LYS A 386 -25.91 -0.75 9.57
N ASN A 387 -25.00 -1.16 10.45
CA ASN A 387 -24.53 -0.42 11.63
C ASN A 387 -25.66 0.09 12.56
N MET A 388 -26.80 -0.61 12.65
CA MET A 388 -27.99 -0.11 13.39
C MET A 388 -27.88 -0.23 14.91
N ILE A 389 -27.04 -1.12 15.42
CA ILE A 389 -26.82 -1.36 16.85
C ILE A 389 -25.35 -1.07 17.14
N GLY A 390 -25.03 -0.26 18.15
CA GLY A 390 -23.66 0.17 18.37
C GLY A 390 -23.49 1.20 19.49
N ALA A 391 -22.27 1.73 19.62
CA ALA A 391 -21.90 2.73 20.62
C ALA A 391 -20.92 3.77 20.05
N PHE A 392 -20.93 4.97 20.66
CA PHE A 392 -19.84 5.94 20.52
C PHE A 392 -18.80 5.65 21.61
N TYR A 393 -17.69 5.01 21.24
CA TYR A 393 -16.62 4.57 22.15
C TYR A 393 -15.25 4.83 21.52
N GLN A 394 -14.46 5.70 22.15
CA GLN A 394 -13.14 6.10 21.62
C GLN A 394 -12.06 5.09 22.01
N PRO A 395 -11.09 4.78 21.12
CA PRO A 395 -9.90 4.03 21.50
C PRO A 395 -8.96 4.87 22.38
N ARG A 396 -8.05 4.22 23.09
CA ARG A 396 -6.90 4.86 23.75
C ARG A 396 -5.79 5.23 22.77
N MET A 397 -5.71 4.54 21.63
CA MET A 397 -4.71 4.71 20.58
C MET A 397 -5.19 4.05 19.30
N VAL A 398 -4.79 4.60 18.15
CA VAL A 398 -4.82 3.93 16.84
C VAL A 398 -3.38 3.72 16.37
N LEU A 399 -3.02 2.49 15.98
CA LEU A 399 -1.70 2.12 15.46
C LEU A 399 -1.80 1.76 13.97
N THR A 400 -1.54 2.74 13.12
CA THR A 400 -1.70 2.65 11.66
C THR A 400 -0.36 2.34 10.98
N ASP A 401 -0.12 1.05 10.72
CA ASP A 401 1.05 0.58 10.00
C ASP A 401 0.75 0.38 8.51
N SER A 402 1.27 1.24 7.63
CA SER A 402 1.08 1.12 6.19
C SER A 402 1.80 -0.10 5.59
N ALA A 403 2.71 -0.76 6.31
CA ALA A 403 3.31 -2.01 5.88
C ALA A 403 2.30 -3.18 5.88
N THR A 404 1.18 -3.11 6.63
CA THR A 404 0.11 -4.12 6.51
C THR A 404 -0.62 -4.03 5.18
N LEU A 405 -0.62 -2.85 4.55
CA LEU A 405 -1.19 -2.67 3.21
C LEU A 405 -0.43 -3.44 2.14
N ASN A 406 0.74 -4.02 2.41
CA ASN A 406 1.48 -4.85 1.43
C ASN A 406 0.78 -6.18 1.10
N THR A 407 -0.03 -6.75 1.99
CA THR A 407 -0.79 -7.99 1.74
C THR A 407 -2.24 -7.76 1.33
N LEU A 408 -2.74 -6.53 1.48
CA LEU A 408 -4.12 -6.15 1.15
C LEU A 408 -4.43 -6.42 -0.34
N PRO A 409 -5.60 -6.97 -0.71
CA PRO A 409 -5.98 -7.09 -2.12
C PRO A 409 -6.03 -5.73 -2.84
N ASP A 410 -5.71 -5.68 -4.13
CA ASP A 410 -5.73 -4.42 -4.89
C ASP A 410 -7.12 -3.77 -4.92
N ARG A 411 -8.20 -4.57 -4.93
CA ARG A 411 -9.60 -4.09 -4.85
C ARG A 411 -9.90 -3.35 -3.53
N GLU A 412 -9.44 -3.91 -2.40
CA GLU A 412 -9.60 -3.32 -1.06
C GLU A 412 -8.75 -2.05 -0.88
N LEU A 413 -7.55 -2.01 -1.46
CA LEU A 413 -6.74 -0.79 -1.50
C LEU A 413 -7.51 0.34 -2.22
N ARG A 414 -8.06 0.05 -3.41
CA ARG A 414 -8.83 1.01 -4.21
C ARG A 414 -10.08 1.48 -3.49
N ALA A 415 -10.83 0.57 -2.84
CA ALA A 415 -11.97 0.94 -2.01
C ALA A 415 -11.59 1.94 -0.90
N GLY A 416 -10.41 1.80 -0.29
CA GLY A 416 -9.88 2.81 0.65
C GLY A 416 -9.59 4.18 0.03
N LEU A 417 -9.17 4.25 -1.24
CA LEU A 417 -8.90 5.52 -1.94
C LEU A 417 -10.17 6.37 -2.13
N ALA A 418 -11.37 5.77 -2.17
CA ALA A 418 -12.62 6.51 -2.27
C ALA A 418 -12.83 7.47 -1.09
N GLU A 419 -12.55 7.00 0.13
CA GLU A 419 -12.63 7.81 1.35
C GLU A 419 -11.54 8.89 1.42
N ILE A 420 -10.35 8.60 0.89
CA ILE A 420 -9.26 9.60 0.80
C ILE A 420 -9.64 10.74 -0.14
N ILE A 421 -10.19 10.41 -1.32
CA ILE A 421 -10.70 11.39 -2.29
C ILE A 421 -11.86 12.20 -1.69
N LYS A 422 -12.73 11.56 -0.89
CA LYS A 422 -13.85 12.21 -0.19
C LYS A 422 -13.39 13.39 0.67
N TYR A 423 -12.31 13.27 1.46
CA TYR A 423 -11.80 14.38 2.28
C TYR A 423 -11.41 15.59 1.42
N GLY A 424 -10.69 15.35 0.33
CA GLY A 424 -10.30 16.41 -0.60
C GLY A 424 -11.51 17.11 -1.24
N LEU A 425 -12.58 16.37 -1.53
CA LEU A 425 -13.82 16.92 -2.07
C LEU A 425 -14.63 17.73 -1.07
N ILE A 426 -14.74 17.30 0.19
CA ILE A 426 -15.61 17.95 1.18
C ILE A 426 -14.97 19.17 1.85
N ARG A 427 -13.64 19.25 1.96
CA ARG A 427 -12.97 20.32 2.73
C ARG A 427 -11.51 20.66 2.39
N ASP A 428 -10.77 19.80 1.69
CA ASP A 428 -9.31 19.99 1.49
C ASP A 428 -8.93 19.97 -0.01
N PRO A 429 -9.15 21.08 -0.75
CA PRO A 429 -8.89 21.13 -2.19
C PRO A 429 -7.40 20.97 -2.53
N ALA A 430 -6.51 21.37 -1.63
CA ALA A 430 -5.06 21.15 -1.78
C ALA A 430 -4.67 19.67 -1.60
N PHE A 431 -5.44 18.88 -0.85
CA PHE A 431 -5.27 17.42 -0.80
C PHE A 431 -5.79 16.78 -2.08
N PHE A 432 -6.94 17.25 -2.58
CA PHE A 432 -7.49 16.79 -3.85
C PHE A 432 -6.47 16.95 -5.01
N GLU A 433 -5.83 18.12 -5.10
CA GLU A 433 -4.77 18.39 -6.08
C GLU A 433 -3.52 17.55 -5.91
N TRP A 434 -3.12 17.27 -4.66
CA TRP A 434 -2.02 16.38 -4.34
C TRP A 434 -2.35 14.92 -4.73
N LEU A 435 -3.62 14.50 -4.58
CA LEU A 435 -4.09 13.16 -4.96
C LEU A 435 -4.11 12.98 -6.49
N GLU A 436 -4.57 13.98 -7.26
CA GLU A 436 -4.49 13.95 -8.74
C GLU A 436 -3.05 13.74 -9.25
N GLN A 437 -2.05 14.28 -8.54
CA GLN A 437 -0.63 14.14 -8.86
C GLN A 437 -0.05 12.77 -8.42
N ASN A 438 -0.43 12.29 -7.23
CA ASN A 438 0.20 11.13 -6.59
C ASN A 438 -0.58 9.80 -6.71
N MET A 439 -1.77 9.77 -7.33
CA MET A 439 -2.60 8.56 -7.43
C MET A 439 -1.85 7.32 -7.95
N HIS A 440 -0.98 7.51 -8.94
CA HIS A 440 -0.15 6.44 -9.51
C HIS A 440 0.89 5.85 -8.51
N ARG A 441 1.29 6.62 -7.48
CA ARG A 441 2.17 6.18 -6.40
C ARG A 441 1.40 5.51 -5.27
N LEU A 442 0.19 5.97 -4.98
CA LEU A 442 -0.76 5.32 -4.06
C LEU A 442 -1.10 3.90 -4.54
N LEU A 443 -1.50 3.74 -5.81
CA LEU A 443 -1.74 2.43 -6.41
C LEU A 443 -0.48 1.54 -6.47
N ALA A 444 0.70 2.15 -6.61
CA ALA A 444 1.99 1.45 -6.55
C ALA A 444 2.45 1.11 -5.11
N ARG A 445 1.69 1.51 -4.08
CA ARG A 445 1.98 1.34 -2.64
C ARG A 445 3.31 1.94 -2.20
N ASP A 446 3.63 3.13 -2.70
CA ASP A 446 4.76 3.94 -2.25
C ASP A 446 4.61 4.27 -0.74
N PRO A 447 5.50 3.80 0.16
CA PRO A 447 5.32 3.95 1.60
C PRO A 447 5.22 5.39 2.09
N GLY A 448 5.98 6.31 1.49
CA GLY A 448 5.96 7.72 1.88
C GLY A 448 4.62 8.37 1.52
N ILE A 449 4.14 8.11 0.31
CA ILE A 449 2.87 8.65 -0.20
C ILE A 449 1.66 8.00 0.48
N LEU A 450 1.74 6.70 0.83
CA LEU A 450 0.71 6.07 1.66
C LEU A 450 0.67 6.73 3.06
N ASN A 451 1.81 6.91 3.72
CA ASN A 451 1.83 7.57 5.04
C ASN A 451 1.31 9.01 4.97
N GLU A 452 1.71 9.82 3.99
CA GLU A 452 1.26 11.20 3.81
C GLU A 452 -0.26 11.29 3.52
N ALA A 453 -0.79 10.40 2.67
CA ALA A 453 -2.23 10.34 2.40
C ALA A 453 -3.05 9.85 3.61
N ILE A 454 -2.51 8.90 4.38
CA ILE A 454 -3.13 8.41 5.61
C ILE A 454 -3.12 9.52 6.67
N GLN A 455 -1.97 10.16 6.93
CA GLN A 455 -1.82 11.29 7.85
C GLN A 455 -2.86 12.37 7.56
N ARG A 456 -2.88 12.87 6.33
CA ARG A 456 -3.77 13.97 5.95
C ARG A 456 -5.25 13.59 5.99
N SER A 457 -5.58 12.31 5.76
CA SER A 457 -6.93 11.78 5.98
C SER A 457 -7.31 11.71 7.45
N CYS A 458 -6.40 11.24 8.32
CA CYS A 458 -6.59 11.21 9.76
C CYS A 458 -6.75 12.61 10.34
N GLU A 459 -5.96 13.59 9.89
CA GLU A 459 -6.11 15.02 10.25
C GLU A 459 -7.49 15.55 9.80
N ASN A 460 -7.83 15.34 8.52
CA ASN A 460 -9.11 15.75 7.95
C ASN A 460 -10.32 15.19 8.71
N LYS A 461 -10.24 13.95 9.23
CA LYS A 461 -11.30 13.35 10.03
C LYS A 461 -11.22 13.71 11.52
N ALA A 462 -10.03 13.85 12.10
CA ALA A 462 -9.84 14.21 13.50
C ALA A 462 -10.46 15.57 13.83
N GLU A 463 -10.23 16.59 13.00
CA GLU A 463 -10.83 17.92 13.17
C GLU A 463 -12.36 17.89 13.12
N ILE A 464 -12.95 17.16 12.16
CA ILE A 464 -14.41 17.00 12.06
C ILE A 464 -14.97 16.24 13.28
N VAL A 465 -14.26 15.22 13.75
CA VAL A 465 -14.63 14.40 14.91
C VAL A 465 -14.53 15.18 16.22
N ALA A 466 -13.54 16.06 16.35
CA ALA A 466 -13.38 16.96 17.48
C ALA A 466 -14.52 18.01 17.52
N ALA A 467 -14.85 18.60 16.36
CA ALA A 467 -15.92 19.59 16.23
C ALA A 467 -17.34 19.00 16.45
N ASP A 468 -17.55 17.71 16.14
CA ASP A 468 -18.86 17.06 16.25
C ASP A 468 -18.74 15.55 16.53
N GLU A 469 -18.37 15.20 17.78
CA GLU A 469 -18.17 13.81 18.21
C GLU A 469 -19.39 12.91 17.93
N LYS A 470 -20.61 13.46 18.04
CA LYS A 470 -21.87 12.67 18.05
C LYS A 470 -22.75 12.87 16.82
N GLU A 471 -22.21 13.40 15.73
CA GLU A 471 -22.86 13.53 14.42
C GLU A 471 -24.18 14.31 14.44
N LYS A 472 -24.14 15.53 15.00
CA LYS A 472 -25.27 16.47 15.05
C LYS A 472 -25.17 17.64 14.07
N GLY A 473 -24.03 17.80 13.39
CA GLY A 473 -23.74 18.93 12.52
C GLY A 473 -22.67 18.61 11.48
N ILE A 474 -21.47 19.19 11.61
CA ILE A 474 -20.43 19.15 10.58
C ILE A 474 -19.94 17.72 10.26
N ARG A 475 -20.04 16.76 11.19
CA ARG A 475 -19.66 15.35 10.93
C ARG A 475 -20.58 14.67 9.91
N ALA A 476 -21.78 15.20 9.68
CA ALA A 476 -22.64 14.75 8.59
C ALA A 476 -21.98 14.89 7.20
N LEU A 477 -21.08 15.88 6.99
CA LEU A 477 -20.38 16.09 5.71
C LEU A 477 -19.50 14.89 5.29
N LEU A 478 -19.08 14.04 6.24
CA LEU A 478 -18.37 12.78 5.94
C LEU A 478 -19.23 11.78 5.13
N ASN A 479 -20.52 12.05 4.95
CA ASN A 479 -21.45 11.20 4.21
C ASN A 479 -21.62 11.62 2.73
N LEU A 480 -20.69 12.39 2.15
CA LEU A 480 -20.66 12.62 0.70
C LEU A 480 -20.70 11.28 -0.05
N GLY A 481 -21.60 11.17 -1.03
CA GLY A 481 -21.87 9.96 -1.78
C GLY A 481 -22.53 8.80 -1.02
N HIS A 482 -22.49 8.77 0.31
CA HIS A 482 -22.90 7.61 1.13
C HIS A 482 -24.39 7.28 1.00
N THR A 483 -25.28 8.27 0.85
CA THR A 483 -26.73 8.00 0.71
C THR A 483 -27.06 7.27 -0.60
N PHE A 484 -26.33 7.56 -1.68
CA PHE A 484 -26.39 6.76 -2.92
C PHE A 484 -25.64 5.43 -2.76
N GLY A 485 -24.47 5.43 -2.11
CA GLY A 485 -23.66 4.25 -1.86
C GLY A 485 -24.37 3.17 -1.04
N HIS A 486 -25.08 3.54 0.03
CA HIS A 486 -25.91 2.62 0.82
C HIS A 486 -27.04 2.00 -0.03
N ALA A 487 -27.62 2.76 -0.97
CA ALA A 487 -28.62 2.23 -1.90
C ALA A 487 -28.01 1.25 -2.93
N ILE A 488 -26.75 1.46 -3.34
CA ILE A 488 -25.98 0.50 -4.15
C ILE A 488 -25.69 -0.78 -3.35
N GLU A 489 -25.15 -0.67 -2.13
CA GLU A 489 -24.85 -1.82 -1.27
C GLU A 489 -26.11 -2.65 -0.96
N ASN A 490 -27.18 -1.99 -0.49
CA ASN A 490 -28.44 -2.66 -0.17
C ASN A 490 -29.14 -3.21 -1.43
N GLY A 491 -28.99 -2.52 -2.58
CA GLY A 491 -29.65 -2.88 -3.82
C GLY A 491 -29.00 -4.06 -4.56
N MET A 492 -27.67 -4.21 -4.44
CA MET A 492 -26.90 -5.30 -5.02
C MET A 492 -26.70 -6.49 -4.07
N GLY A 493 -26.82 -6.26 -2.75
CA GLY A 493 -26.50 -7.23 -1.72
C GLY A 493 -25.07 -7.05 -1.18
N TYR A 494 -24.91 -7.22 0.13
CA TYR A 494 -23.63 -7.02 0.82
C TYR A 494 -22.51 -7.90 0.25
N GLY A 495 -21.35 -7.30 -0.04
CA GLY A 495 -20.17 -8.01 -0.55
C GLY A 495 -20.06 -8.11 -2.08
N VAL A 496 -21.14 -7.82 -2.83
CA VAL A 496 -21.06 -7.75 -4.31
C VAL A 496 -20.24 -6.53 -4.73
N TRP A 497 -20.61 -5.36 -4.21
CA TRP A 497 -19.81 -4.13 -4.25
C TRP A 497 -19.13 -3.94 -2.89
N LEU A 498 -17.89 -3.45 -2.88
CA LEU A 498 -17.24 -2.95 -1.66
C LEU A 498 -17.81 -1.58 -1.31
N HIS A 499 -17.78 -1.22 -0.02
CA HIS A 499 -18.30 0.07 0.45
C HIS A 499 -17.67 1.26 -0.31
N GLY A 500 -16.33 1.28 -0.48
CA GLY A 500 -15.64 2.32 -1.24
C GLY A 500 -15.96 2.36 -2.73
N GLU A 501 -16.33 1.24 -3.35
CA GLU A 501 -16.81 1.21 -4.74
C GLU A 501 -18.20 1.85 -4.85
N ALA A 502 -19.08 1.56 -3.90
CA ALA A 502 -20.41 2.14 -3.81
C ALA A 502 -20.35 3.65 -3.45
N VAL A 503 -19.44 4.06 -2.56
CA VAL A 503 -19.17 5.46 -2.24
C VAL A 503 -18.54 6.21 -3.42
N ALA A 504 -17.68 5.57 -4.23
CA ALA A 504 -17.14 6.18 -5.45
C ALA A 504 -18.25 6.51 -6.47
N ALA A 505 -19.08 5.52 -6.83
CA ALA A 505 -20.21 5.74 -7.72
C ALA A 505 -21.22 6.74 -7.13
N GLY A 506 -21.53 6.63 -5.83
CA GLY A 506 -22.41 7.55 -5.12
C GLY A 506 -21.87 8.98 -5.03
N THR A 507 -20.55 9.16 -4.99
CA THR A 507 -19.90 10.49 -5.02
C THR A 507 -20.05 11.15 -6.40
N VAL A 508 -20.01 10.37 -7.47
CA VAL A 508 -20.34 10.87 -8.83
C VAL A 508 -21.81 11.27 -8.93
N MET A 509 -22.73 10.50 -8.35
CA MET A 509 -24.16 10.86 -8.27
C MET A 509 -24.38 12.15 -7.46
N ALA A 510 -23.67 12.30 -6.34
CA ALA A 510 -23.71 13.53 -5.54
C ALA A 510 -23.13 14.75 -6.28
N ALA A 511 -22.07 14.56 -7.08
CA ALA A 511 -21.51 15.61 -7.93
C ALA A 511 -22.48 16.02 -9.06
N GLU A 512 -23.11 15.05 -9.73
CA GLU A 512 -24.13 15.32 -10.76
C GLU A 512 -25.36 16.04 -10.18
N LEU A 513 -25.81 15.66 -8.97
CA LEU A 513 -26.84 16.38 -8.23
C LEU A 513 -26.42 17.84 -7.93
N SER A 514 -25.18 18.03 -7.47
CA SER A 514 -24.60 19.36 -7.19
C SER A 514 -24.59 20.24 -8.45
N ARG A 515 -24.27 19.66 -9.61
CA ARG A 515 -24.27 20.33 -10.91
C ARG A 515 -25.69 20.69 -11.37
N ARG A 516 -26.67 19.81 -11.20
CA ARG A 516 -28.10 20.11 -11.49
C ARG A 516 -28.66 21.20 -10.58
N MET A 517 -28.21 21.25 -9.32
CA MET A 517 -28.47 22.35 -8.39
C MET A 517 -27.69 23.65 -8.70
N LYS A 518 -26.90 23.67 -9.79
CA LYS A 518 -26.04 24.79 -10.25
C LYS A 518 -24.98 25.23 -9.23
N LEU A 519 -24.55 24.34 -8.35
CA LEU A 519 -23.54 24.60 -7.33
C LEU A 519 -22.12 24.42 -7.89
N ILE A 520 -21.90 23.37 -8.69
CA ILE A 520 -20.61 23.08 -9.35
C ILE A 520 -20.76 23.01 -10.87
N SER A 521 -19.65 23.15 -11.60
CA SER A 521 -19.64 23.09 -13.06
C SER A 521 -19.58 21.65 -13.60
N GLU A 522 -19.84 21.50 -14.90
CA GLU A 522 -19.54 20.25 -15.63
C GLU A 522 -18.06 19.87 -15.52
N ALA A 523 -17.14 20.85 -15.55
CA ALA A 523 -15.72 20.60 -15.44
C ALA A 523 -15.33 20.00 -14.07
N ASP A 524 -16.01 20.39 -12.99
CA ASP A 524 -15.83 19.81 -11.66
C ASP A 524 -16.30 18.35 -11.63
N VAL A 525 -17.48 18.05 -12.18
CA VAL A 525 -18.00 16.66 -12.29
C VAL A 525 -17.04 15.79 -13.11
N GLN A 526 -16.49 16.31 -14.21
CA GLN A 526 -15.50 15.57 -15.01
C GLN A 526 -14.14 15.42 -14.31
N ARG A 527 -13.73 16.37 -13.46
CA ARG A 527 -12.54 16.26 -12.60
C ARG A 527 -12.73 15.17 -11.53
N ILE A 528 -13.90 15.14 -10.89
CA ILE A 528 -14.31 14.10 -9.92
C ILE A 528 -14.36 12.71 -10.56
N ARG A 529 -14.98 12.58 -11.74
CA ARG A 529 -14.96 11.33 -12.52
C ARG A 529 -13.53 10.89 -12.88
N ARG A 530 -12.66 11.84 -13.26
CA ARG A 530 -11.27 11.54 -13.65
C ARG A 530 -10.43 10.99 -12.50
N ILE A 531 -10.46 11.59 -11.31
CA ILE A 531 -9.65 11.10 -10.18
C ILE A 531 -10.09 9.72 -9.68
N LEU A 532 -11.40 9.43 -9.70
CA LEU A 532 -11.93 8.11 -9.37
C LEU A 532 -11.52 7.05 -10.41
N LEU A 533 -11.55 7.39 -11.71
CA LEU A 533 -11.00 6.52 -12.75
C LEU A 533 -9.48 6.32 -12.62
N GLN A 534 -8.72 7.35 -12.22
CA GLN A 534 -7.28 7.23 -11.93
C GLN A 534 -6.99 6.34 -10.72
N ALA A 535 -7.91 6.25 -9.76
CA ALA A 535 -7.86 5.33 -8.62
C ALA A 535 -8.35 3.91 -8.97
N GLU A 536 -8.70 3.64 -10.24
CA GLU A 536 -9.32 2.40 -10.71
C GLU A 536 -10.63 2.04 -9.96
N LEU A 537 -11.43 3.06 -9.61
CA LEU A 537 -12.75 2.95 -8.98
C LEU A 537 -13.91 3.12 -10.00
N PRO A 538 -15.10 2.54 -9.74
CA PRO A 538 -16.27 2.71 -10.59
C PRO A 538 -16.87 4.13 -10.50
N VAL A 539 -17.28 4.65 -11.66
CA VAL A 539 -17.91 5.98 -11.83
C VAL A 539 -19.29 5.91 -12.52
N VAL A 540 -19.88 4.71 -12.53
CA VAL A 540 -21.22 4.39 -13.03
C VAL A 540 -21.86 3.49 -11.98
N ALA A 541 -23.08 3.80 -11.57
CA ALA A 541 -23.82 3.03 -10.59
C ALA A 541 -24.46 1.79 -11.25
N PRO A 542 -24.67 0.67 -10.54
CA PRO A 542 -25.27 -0.52 -11.15
C PRO A 542 -26.72 -0.27 -11.56
N LYS A 543 -27.10 -0.83 -12.72
CA LYS A 543 -28.43 -0.65 -13.31
C LYS A 543 -29.52 -1.28 -12.44
N MET A 544 -30.37 -0.43 -11.87
CA MET A 544 -31.58 -0.79 -11.14
C MET A 544 -32.68 0.21 -11.52
N PRO A 545 -33.98 -0.10 -11.30
CA PRO A 545 -35.04 0.88 -11.43
C PRO A 545 -34.77 2.09 -10.53
N ALA A 546 -35.04 3.32 -11.00
CA ALA A 546 -34.78 4.53 -10.23
C ALA A 546 -35.65 4.58 -8.97
N GLU A 547 -36.84 3.99 -9.02
CA GLU A 547 -37.77 3.76 -7.92
C GLU A 547 -37.13 2.91 -6.81
N LYS A 548 -36.33 1.90 -7.17
CA LYS A 548 -35.58 1.06 -6.21
C LYS A 548 -34.45 1.85 -5.55
N TYR A 549 -33.76 2.72 -6.29
CA TYR A 549 -32.80 3.66 -5.68
C TYR A 549 -33.51 4.55 -4.66
N LEU A 550 -34.58 5.25 -5.06
CA LEU A 550 -35.35 6.13 -4.18
C LEU A 550 -35.88 5.41 -2.92
N GLN A 551 -36.40 4.18 -3.07
CA GLN A 551 -36.86 3.36 -1.96
C GLN A 551 -35.73 2.96 -0.98
N LEU A 552 -34.54 2.63 -1.48
CA LEU A 552 -33.42 2.25 -0.63
C LEU A 552 -32.75 3.45 0.05
N MET A 553 -32.89 4.65 -0.53
CA MET A 553 -32.34 5.89 0.02
C MET A 553 -33.17 6.44 1.20
N THR A 554 -34.46 6.13 1.30
CA THR A 554 -35.28 6.50 2.48
C THR A 554 -35.01 5.64 3.71
N LEU A 555 -34.28 4.52 3.56
CA LEU A 555 -33.78 3.69 4.66
C LEU A 555 -32.47 4.21 5.29
N ASP A 556 -31.83 5.21 4.68
CA ASP A 556 -30.61 5.82 5.21
C ASP A 556 -30.92 6.71 6.44
N LYS A 557 -29.98 6.79 7.39
CA LYS A 557 -30.16 7.38 8.73
C LYS A 557 -30.37 8.92 8.76
N LYS A 558 -30.69 9.53 7.62
CA LYS A 558 -30.67 10.99 7.39
C LYS A 558 -32.05 11.59 7.08
N VAL A 559 -33.12 10.80 7.24
CA VAL A 559 -34.50 11.27 7.17
C VAL A 559 -34.86 11.93 8.50
N GLU A 560 -34.87 13.25 8.54
CA GLU A 560 -35.37 14.02 9.69
C GLU A 560 -36.67 14.73 9.28
N ALA A 561 -37.71 14.63 10.11
CA ALA A 561 -39.06 15.16 9.81
C ALA A 561 -39.60 14.78 8.41
N GLY A 562 -39.29 13.56 7.94
CA GLY A 562 -39.75 13.03 6.65
C GLY A 562 -39.04 13.60 5.41
N LYS A 563 -38.00 14.43 5.56
CA LYS A 563 -37.22 14.98 4.44
C LYS A 563 -35.85 14.31 4.36
N SER A 564 -35.52 13.75 3.20
CA SER A 564 -34.20 13.17 2.92
C SER A 564 -33.15 14.27 2.82
N ARG A 565 -32.11 14.21 3.66
CA ARG A 565 -30.96 15.13 3.60
C ARG A 565 -29.82 14.53 2.78
N PHE A 566 -29.24 15.34 1.91
CA PHE A 566 -28.13 14.98 1.03
C PHE A 566 -26.90 15.81 1.34
N ILE A 567 -25.72 15.21 1.18
CA ILE A 567 -24.45 15.95 1.13
C ILE A 567 -24.11 16.20 -0.34
N VAL A 568 -24.00 17.47 -0.71
CA VAL A 568 -23.66 17.95 -2.06
C VAL A 568 -22.46 18.89 -1.98
N LEU A 569 -21.83 19.19 -3.11
CA LEU A 569 -20.70 20.12 -3.18
C LEU A 569 -21.19 21.53 -3.51
N ASN A 570 -20.68 22.53 -2.79
CA ASN A 570 -20.75 23.93 -3.19
C ASN A 570 -19.57 24.30 -4.11
N ARG A 571 -18.43 23.61 -3.94
CA ARG A 571 -17.27 23.55 -4.84
C ARG A 571 -16.40 22.34 -4.45
N ILE A 572 -15.38 22.02 -5.24
CA ILE A 572 -14.34 21.08 -4.80
C ILE A 572 -13.64 21.71 -3.58
N GLY A 573 -13.57 20.96 -2.48
CA GLY A 573 -13.09 21.45 -1.18
C GLY A 573 -14.15 22.10 -0.31
N GLU A 574 -15.45 22.01 -0.64
CA GLU A 574 -16.53 22.55 0.18
C GLU A 574 -17.85 21.79 -0.02
N ALA A 575 -18.20 20.92 0.93
CA ALA A 575 -19.49 20.24 0.96
C ALA A 575 -20.52 20.93 1.87
N VAL A 576 -21.80 20.81 1.51
CA VAL A 576 -22.95 21.36 2.23
C VAL A 576 -24.08 20.34 2.31
N MET A 577 -24.83 20.34 3.41
CA MET A 577 -26.03 19.52 3.58
C MET A 577 -27.26 20.25 3.04
N ARG A 578 -28.06 19.59 2.19
CA ARG A 578 -29.26 20.13 1.56
C ARG A 578 -30.47 19.23 1.79
N ALA A 579 -31.66 19.83 1.87
CA ALA A 579 -32.94 19.16 2.16
C ALA A 579 -34.09 19.64 1.25
N ASP A 580 -33.74 20.42 0.23
CA ASP A 580 -34.56 21.17 -0.71
C ASP A 580 -34.44 20.61 -2.14
N ILE A 581 -34.11 19.32 -2.25
CA ILE A 581 -33.95 18.59 -3.51
C ILE A 581 -35.31 18.01 -3.92
N THR A 582 -35.75 18.34 -5.14
CA THR A 582 -37.03 17.84 -5.67
C THR A 582 -36.88 16.40 -6.19
N PRO A 583 -37.95 15.57 -6.12
CA PRO A 583 -37.92 14.21 -6.67
C PRO A 583 -37.55 14.15 -8.16
N ALA A 584 -37.91 15.17 -8.94
CA ALA A 584 -37.57 15.28 -10.36
C ALA A 584 -36.04 15.37 -10.58
N VAL A 585 -35.38 16.34 -9.94
CA VAL A 585 -33.92 16.52 -10.04
C VAL A 585 -33.17 15.28 -9.54
N LEU A 586 -33.69 14.62 -8.50
CA LEU A 586 -33.11 13.40 -7.98
C LEU A 586 -33.25 12.21 -8.94
N ASN A 587 -34.43 12.04 -9.55
CA ASN A 587 -34.67 10.99 -10.55
C ASN A 587 -33.78 11.18 -11.79
N GLU A 588 -33.69 12.41 -12.31
CA GLU A 588 -32.78 12.76 -13.41
C GLU A 588 -31.31 12.47 -13.07
N THR A 589 -30.88 12.75 -11.83
CA THR A 589 -29.52 12.45 -11.35
C THR A 589 -29.26 10.94 -11.41
N ILE A 590 -30.20 10.12 -10.93
CA ILE A 590 -30.07 8.65 -10.94
C ILE A 590 -29.99 8.15 -12.38
N LEU A 591 -30.88 8.60 -13.26
CA LEU A 591 -30.92 8.23 -14.68
C LEU A 591 -29.65 8.64 -15.45
N ALA A 592 -28.98 9.72 -15.06
CA ALA A 592 -27.73 10.18 -15.68
C ALA A 592 -26.46 9.43 -15.23
N CYS A 593 -26.58 8.47 -14.31
CA CYS A 593 -25.43 7.81 -13.66
C CYS A 593 -25.41 6.28 -13.75
N MET A 594 -26.27 5.65 -14.56
CA MET A 594 -26.44 4.19 -14.70
C MET A 594 -26.04 3.63 -16.06
#